data_AF-A0A3N5UZ82-F1
#
_entry.id   AF-A0A3N5UZ82-F1
#
_cell.length_a   1.000
_cell.length_b   1.000
_cell.length_c   1.000
_cell.angle_alpha   90.00
_cell.angle_beta   90.00
_cell.angle_gamma   90.00
#
_symmetry.space_group_name_H-M   'P 1'
#
loop_
_entity.id
_entity.type
_entity.pdbx_description
1 polymer ?
#
loop_
_entity_poly.entity_id
_entity_poly.type
_entity_poly.pdbx_seq_one_letter_code
_entity_poly.pdbx_strand_id
1 'polypeptide(L)'
;GTRSMSNLGGIARKMPYTATFAMIAVLTMIGVPPTSGFMAEWILFTGALQTGTENMDSFRVVLFSFAILTTILTSSYLLVMYKKIFFGKISPRFEKLRDVNRYAIIPMAFIASLTLFLGAYPDPIINPIITYSEAIFSESPEIASLPTVTDLNTKIVAYANILSDEYERFLDGDYRNLHPLKEVKSIEIKENR
;
A
#
# COMPACT_ATOMS: atom_id res chain seq x y z
N GLY A 1 -15.48 25.36 -21.61
CA GLY A 1 -14.12 25.25 -21.03
C GLY A 1 -13.19 24.54 -22.02
N THR A 2 -11.87 24.60 -21.84
CA THR A 2 -10.89 23.82 -22.64
C THR A 2 -10.41 22.62 -21.83
N ARG A 3 -10.19 21.48 -22.50
CA ARG A 3 -9.63 20.24 -21.89
C ARG A 3 -8.18 19.97 -22.32
N SER A 4 -7.62 20.88 -23.10
CA SER A 4 -6.26 20.73 -23.64
C SER A 4 -5.22 21.06 -22.58
N MET A 5 -4.41 20.07 -22.18
CA MET A 5 -3.39 20.22 -21.12
C MET A 5 -2.36 21.30 -21.44
N SER A 6 -2.02 21.52 -22.72
CA SER A 6 -1.09 22.57 -23.14
C SER A 6 -1.61 23.98 -22.85
N ASN A 7 -2.91 24.13 -22.69
CA ASN A 7 -3.56 25.42 -22.44
C ASN A 7 -3.89 25.65 -20.96
N LEU A 8 -3.82 24.61 -20.11
CA LEU A 8 -4.29 24.65 -18.72
C LEU A 8 -3.20 25.03 -17.70
N GLY A 9 -2.04 25.56 -18.10
CA GLY A 9 -0.92 25.82 -17.18
C GLY A 9 -1.18 26.89 -16.10
N GLY A 10 -0.63 26.65 -14.90
CA GLY A 10 -0.56 27.63 -13.80
C GLY A 10 -1.87 27.89 -13.06
N ILE A 11 -2.87 26.99 -13.16
CA ILE A 11 -4.21 27.20 -12.60
C ILE A 11 -4.22 27.17 -11.06
N ALA A 12 -3.26 26.51 -10.41
CA ALA A 12 -3.23 26.39 -8.94
C ALA A 12 -3.24 27.75 -8.22
N ARG A 13 -2.67 28.80 -8.83
CA ARG A 13 -2.67 30.15 -8.24
C ARG A 13 -4.07 30.78 -8.15
N LYS A 14 -5.00 30.35 -9.01
CA LYS A 14 -6.38 30.86 -9.05
C LYS A 14 -7.37 29.90 -8.39
N MET A 15 -7.07 28.61 -8.40
CA MET A 15 -7.93 27.56 -7.84
C MET A 15 -7.16 26.70 -6.82
N PRO A 16 -6.67 27.28 -5.71
CA PRO A 16 -5.82 26.57 -4.75
C PRO A 16 -6.54 25.37 -4.12
N TYR A 17 -7.82 25.47 -3.75
CA TYR A 17 -8.53 24.36 -3.12
C TYR A 17 -8.69 23.19 -4.08
N THR A 18 -9.07 23.48 -5.32
CA THR A 18 -9.19 22.48 -6.37
C THR A 18 -7.86 21.80 -6.65
N ALA A 19 -6.77 22.56 -6.69
CA ALA A 19 -5.42 22.01 -6.86
C ALA A 19 -5.07 21.06 -5.71
N THR A 20 -5.32 21.45 -4.45
CA THR A 20 -5.04 20.61 -3.28
C THR A 20 -5.82 19.29 -3.32
N PHE A 21 -7.13 19.32 -3.55
CA PHE A 21 -7.91 18.08 -3.59
C PHE A 21 -7.55 17.22 -4.81
N ALA A 22 -7.26 17.83 -5.95
CA ALA A 22 -6.75 17.12 -7.12
C ALA A 22 -5.38 16.45 -6.83
N MET A 23 -4.52 17.10 -6.05
CA MET A 23 -3.26 16.51 -5.62
C MET A 23 -3.48 15.28 -4.76
N ILE A 24 -4.39 15.35 -3.77
CA ILE A 24 -4.72 14.20 -2.91
C ILE A 24 -5.25 13.05 -3.78
N ALA A 25 -6.11 13.34 -4.75
CA ALA A 25 -6.61 12.33 -5.69
C ALA A 25 -5.47 11.72 -6.53
N VAL A 26 -4.55 12.52 -7.06
CA VAL A 26 -3.37 12.02 -7.79
C VAL A 26 -2.49 11.15 -6.91
N LEU A 27 -2.19 11.59 -5.68
CA LEU A 27 -1.41 10.80 -4.72
C LEU A 27 -2.07 9.46 -4.39
N THR A 28 -3.40 9.44 -4.35
CA THR A 28 -4.18 8.23 -4.16
C THR A 28 -4.05 7.27 -5.33
N MET A 29 -4.17 7.78 -6.56
CA MET A 29 -4.03 6.96 -7.77
C MET A 29 -2.64 6.37 -7.94
N ILE A 30 -1.61 7.05 -7.41
CA ILE A 30 -0.21 6.61 -7.47
C ILE A 30 0.15 5.66 -6.32
N GLY A 31 -0.71 5.54 -5.30
CA GLY A 31 -0.45 4.70 -4.14
C GLY A 31 0.58 5.30 -3.18
N VAL A 32 0.52 6.60 -2.88
CA VAL A 32 1.43 7.23 -1.90
C VAL A 32 0.85 7.13 -0.48
N PRO A 33 1.60 6.68 0.55
CA PRO A 33 1.16 6.73 1.94
C PRO A 33 0.87 8.18 2.38
N PRO A 34 -0.19 8.49 3.15
CA PRO A 34 -1.16 7.60 3.82
C PRO A 34 -2.50 7.46 3.07
N THR A 35 -2.51 7.31 1.74
CA THR A 35 -3.76 7.19 0.96
C THR A 35 -4.27 5.75 0.89
N SER A 36 -5.58 5.56 0.71
CA SER A 36 -6.17 4.21 0.57
C SER A 36 -5.67 3.46 -0.66
N GLY A 37 -5.24 4.16 -1.71
CA GLY A 37 -4.64 3.55 -2.90
C GLY A 37 -3.35 2.80 -2.58
N PHE A 38 -2.54 3.33 -1.65
CA PHE A 38 -1.33 2.64 -1.19
C PHE A 38 -1.66 1.31 -0.50
N MET A 39 -2.69 1.28 0.37
CA MET A 39 -3.10 0.06 1.06
C MET A 39 -3.58 -1.03 0.08
N ALA A 40 -4.29 -0.62 -0.98
CA ALA A 40 -4.74 -1.54 -2.02
C ALA A 40 -3.57 -2.15 -2.80
N GLU A 41 -2.61 -1.33 -3.24
CA GLU A 41 -1.40 -1.82 -3.92
C GLU A 41 -0.53 -2.67 -2.99
N TRP A 42 -0.44 -2.30 -1.71
CA TRP A 42 0.31 -3.06 -0.71
C TRP A 42 -0.23 -4.49 -0.55
N ILE A 43 -1.55 -4.65 -0.40
CA ILE A 43 -2.20 -5.96 -0.30
C ILE A 43 -1.99 -6.76 -1.59
N LEU A 44 -2.12 -6.10 -2.75
CA LEU A 44 -1.92 -6.75 -4.05
C LEU A 44 -0.48 -7.26 -4.21
N PHE A 45 0.52 -6.45 -3.87
CA PHE A 45 1.93 -6.84 -3.98
C PHE A 45 2.33 -7.90 -2.97
N THR A 46 1.87 -7.79 -1.71
CA THR A 46 2.16 -8.80 -0.69
C THR A 46 1.53 -10.15 -1.03
N GLY A 47 0.27 -10.18 -1.47
CA GLY A 47 -0.37 -11.42 -1.93
C GLY A 47 0.29 -12.02 -3.19
N ALA A 48 0.69 -11.18 -4.14
CA ALA A 48 1.42 -11.64 -5.33
C ALA A 48 2.80 -12.21 -5.00
N LEU A 49 3.54 -11.58 -4.08
CA LEU A 49 4.86 -12.05 -3.65
C LEU A 49 4.78 -13.35 -2.86
N GLN A 50 3.81 -13.47 -1.96
CA GLN A 50 3.61 -14.66 -1.15
C GLN A 50 3.34 -15.88 -2.05
N THR A 51 2.35 -15.77 -2.93
CA THR A 51 2.00 -16.87 -3.84
C THR A 51 3.07 -17.16 -4.90
N GLY A 52 3.84 -16.16 -5.32
CA GLY A 52 4.94 -16.32 -6.27
C GLY A 52 6.17 -17.00 -5.67
N THR A 53 6.47 -16.74 -4.40
CA THR A 53 7.63 -17.30 -3.68
C THR A 53 7.35 -18.73 -3.22
N GLU A 54 6.13 -19.00 -2.72
CA GLU A 54 5.72 -20.32 -2.23
C GLU A 54 5.67 -21.38 -3.35
N ASN A 55 5.19 -21.01 -4.54
CA ASN A 55 5.01 -21.97 -5.64
C ASN A 55 6.20 -22.03 -6.63
N MET A 56 7.26 -21.21 -6.44
CA MET A 56 8.37 -21.01 -7.39
C MET A 56 7.91 -20.88 -8.86
N ASP A 57 6.74 -20.26 -9.07
CA ASP A 57 6.14 -20.15 -10.39
C ASP A 57 6.72 -18.95 -11.15
N SER A 58 7.55 -19.25 -12.14
CA SER A 58 8.23 -18.24 -12.98
C SER A 58 7.25 -17.30 -13.68
N PHE A 59 6.03 -17.76 -13.97
CA PHE A 59 4.99 -16.94 -14.60
C PHE A 59 4.50 -15.82 -13.67
N ARG A 60 4.29 -16.13 -12.38
CA ARG A 60 3.82 -15.15 -11.37
C ARG A 60 4.86 -14.07 -11.09
N VAL A 61 6.15 -14.44 -11.07
CA VAL A 61 7.25 -13.48 -10.90
C VAL A 61 7.32 -12.49 -12.07
N VAL A 62 7.09 -12.96 -13.30
CA VAL A 62 7.03 -12.10 -14.49
C VAL A 62 5.83 -11.14 -14.40
N LEU A 63 4.65 -11.64 -14.03
CA LEU A 63 3.47 -10.79 -13.83
C LEU A 63 3.69 -9.72 -12.76
N PHE A 64 4.31 -10.08 -11.64
CA PHE A 64 4.67 -9.14 -10.58
C PHE A 64 5.60 -8.03 -11.08
N SER A 65 6.59 -8.39 -11.90
CA SER A 65 7.50 -7.42 -12.53
C SER A 65 6.75 -6.44 -13.45
N PHE A 66 5.79 -6.94 -14.24
CA PHE A 66 4.92 -6.08 -15.06
C PHE A 66 4.01 -5.18 -14.22
N ALA A 67 3.51 -5.67 -13.07
CA ALA A 67 2.70 -4.87 -12.16
C ALA A 67 3.50 -3.68 -11.63
N ILE A 68 4.74 -3.90 -11.16
CA ILE A 68 5.63 -2.82 -10.71
C ILE A 68 5.89 -1.82 -11.84
N LEU A 69 6.22 -2.31 -13.04
CA LEU A 69 6.48 -1.45 -14.20
C LEU A 69 5.28 -0.57 -14.54
N THR A 70 4.08 -1.14 -14.46
CA THR A 70 2.81 -0.44 -14.72
C THR A 70 2.54 0.65 -13.68
N THR A 71 2.79 0.37 -12.40
CA THR A 71 2.67 1.36 -11.33
C THR A 71 3.63 2.52 -11.52
N ILE A 72 4.90 2.25 -11.87
CA ILE A 72 5.90 3.30 -12.15
C ILE A 72 5.46 4.16 -13.33
N LEU A 73 5.00 3.54 -14.41
CA LEU A 73 4.57 4.26 -15.61
C LEU A 73 3.35 5.15 -15.31
N THR A 74 2.36 4.60 -14.60
CA THR A 74 1.16 5.33 -14.16
C THR A 74 1.53 6.53 -13.30
N SER A 75 2.41 6.33 -12.32
CA SER A 75 2.92 7.39 -11.45
C SER A 75 3.59 8.52 -12.23
N SER A 76 4.49 8.17 -13.13
CA SER A 76 5.25 9.15 -13.91
C SER A 76 4.34 10.05 -14.76
N TYR A 77 3.37 9.46 -15.47
CA TYR A 77 2.44 10.20 -16.31
C TYR A 77 1.51 11.10 -15.49
N LEU A 78 0.98 10.61 -14.37
CA LEU A 78 0.07 11.38 -13.52
C LEU A 78 0.76 12.60 -12.89
N LEU A 79 2.00 12.46 -12.42
CA LEU A 79 2.78 13.60 -11.90
C LEU A 79 3.10 14.63 -12.98
N VAL A 80 3.46 14.16 -14.19
CA VAL A 80 3.70 15.07 -15.33
C VAL A 80 2.42 15.79 -15.74
N MET A 81 1.28 15.10 -15.75
CA MET A 81 -0.04 15.70 -16.00
C MET A 81 -0.36 16.75 -14.95
N TYR A 82 -0.24 16.42 -13.66
CA TYR A 82 -0.52 17.33 -12.56
C TYR A 82 0.36 18.58 -12.65
N LYS A 83 1.68 18.40 -12.92
CA LYS A 83 2.63 19.50 -13.13
C LYS A 83 2.21 20.42 -14.28
N LYS A 84 1.80 19.86 -15.43
CA LYS A 84 1.41 20.64 -16.61
C LYS A 84 0.13 21.45 -16.41
N ILE A 85 -0.82 20.94 -15.61
CA ILE A 85 -2.12 21.59 -15.37
C ILE A 85 -2.01 22.61 -14.23
N PHE A 86 -1.42 22.24 -13.10
CA PHE A 86 -1.52 23.07 -11.90
C PHE A 86 -0.36 24.05 -11.75
N PHE A 87 0.84 23.66 -12.19
CA PHE A 87 2.04 24.48 -12.08
C PHE A 87 2.38 25.20 -13.39
N GLY A 88 3.31 26.16 -13.31
CA GLY A 88 3.78 26.95 -14.44
C GLY A 88 3.16 28.35 -14.52
N LYS A 89 3.39 29.03 -15.65
CA LYS A 89 2.89 30.38 -15.89
C LYS A 89 1.40 30.31 -16.23
N ILE A 90 0.60 31.15 -15.56
CA ILE A 90 -0.82 31.25 -15.87
C ILE A 90 -1.01 31.76 -17.30
N SER A 91 -1.86 31.08 -18.06
CA SER A 91 -2.26 31.55 -19.38
C SER A 91 -3.18 32.79 -19.22
N PRO A 92 -3.03 33.84 -20.07
CA PRO A 92 -3.85 35.06 -20.01
C PRO A 92 -5.36 34.79 -19.99
N ARG A 93 -5.78 33.68 -20.61
CA ARG A 93 -7.19 33.23 -20.67
C ARG A 93 -7.78 32.90 -19.30
N PHE A 94 -6.95 32.58 -18.30
CA PHE A 94 -7.38 32.21 -16.95
C PHE A 94 -7.04 33.28 -15.90
N GLU A 95 -6.65 34.48 -16.30
CA GLU A 95 -6.33 35.54 -15.32
C GLU A 95 -7.53 35.97 -14.46
N LYS A 96 -8.74 35.92 -15.03
CA LYS A 96 -10.00 36.25 -14.34
C LYS A 96 -10.69 35.03 -13.71
N LEU A 97 -10.04 33.85 -13.69
CA LEU A 97 -10.64 32.68 -13.06
C LEU A 97 -10.77 32.89 -11.55
N ARG A 98 -11.92 32.47 -11.00
CA ARG A 98 -12.14 32.30 -9.57
C ARG A 98 -12.17 30.82 -9.25
N ASP A 99 -11.85 30.50 -8.00
CA ASP A 99 -12.01 29.14 -7.48
C ASP A 99 -13.49 28.70 -7.51
N VAL A 100 -13.69 27.39 -7.45
CA VAL A 100 -14.99 26.75 -7.61
C VAL A 100 -15.91 27.14 -6.44
N ASN A 101 -17.21 27.09 -6.71
CA ASN A 101 -18.22 27.30 -5.69
C ASN A 101 -18.07 26.27 -4.55
N ARG A 102 -18.46 26.65 -3.34
CA ARG A 102 -18.36 25.82 -2.13
C ARG A 102 -19.06 24.47 -2.28
N TYR A 103 -20.15 24.42 -3.04
CA TYR A 103 -20.87 23.18 -3.34
C TYR A 103 -20.06 22.14 -4.12
N ALA A 104 -19.05 22.56 -4.91
CA ALA A 104 -18.15 21.63 -5.58
C ALA A 104 -16.95 21.24 -4.71
N ILE A 105 -16.56 22.10 -3.77
CA ILE A 105 -15.48 21.82 -2.81
C ILE A 105 -15.89 20.73 -1.83
N ILE A 106 -17.15 20.73 -1.38
CA ILE A 106 -17.67 19.73 -0.42
C ILE A 106 -17.43 18.28 -0.87
N PRO A 107 -17.87 17.85 -2.08
CA PRO A 107 -17.64 16.47 -2.51
C PRO A 107 -16.15 16.16 -2.74
N MET A 108 -15.36 17.12 -3.24
CA MET A 108 -13.91 16.93 -3.40
C MET A 108 -13.22 16.71 -2.05
N ALA A 109 -13.56 17.53 -1.06
CA ALA A 109 -13.05 17.41 0.30
C ALA A 109 -13.49 16.10 0.95
N PHE A 110 -14.76 15.72 0.79
CA PHE A 110 -15.29 14.46 1.33
C PHE A 110 -14.53 13.24 0.80
N ILE A 111 -14.35 13.14 -0.52
CA ILE A 111 -13.61 12.03 -1.14
C ILE A 111 -12.14 12.04 -0.70
N ALA A 112 -11.49 13.21 -0.71
CA ALA A 112 -10.10 13.34 -0.29
C ALA A 112 -9.90 12.91 1.18
N SER A 113 -10.79 13.35 2.08
CA SER A 113 -10.78 12.97 3.48
C SER A 113 -11.05 11.48 3.67
N LEU A 114 -12.01 10.92 2.95
CA LEU A 114 -12.33 9.48 3.04
C LEU A 114 -11.13 8.63 2.64
N THR A 115 -10.48 8.98 1.54
CA THR A 115 -9.30 8.27 1.04
C THR A 115 -8.11 8.34 1.99
N LEU A 116 -7.88 9.49 2.64
CA LEU A 116 -6.83 9.62 3.66
C LEU A 116 -7.18 8.86 4.93
N PHE A 117 -8.45 8.90 5.35
CA PHE A 117 -8.95 8.15 6.51
C PHE A 117 -8.77 6.65 6.32
N LEU A 118 -9.22 6.11 5.18
CA LEU A 118 -9.09 4.69 4.86
C LEU A 118 -7.65 4.25 4.61
N GLY A 119 -6.78 5.16 4.15
CA GLY A 119 -5.35 4.87 4.03
C GLY A 119 -4.63 4.82 5.37
N ALA A 120 -5.03 5.66 6.32
CA ALA A 120 -4.47 5.65 7.67
C ALA A 120 -5.06 4.53 8.55
N TYR A 121 -6.33 4.20 8.35
CA TYR A 121 -7.04 3.16 9.11
C TYR A 121 -7.85 2.25 8.15
N PRO A 122 -7.19 1.26 7.53
CA PRO A 122 -7.81 0.37 6.54
C PRO A 122 -8.71 -0.72 7.14
N ASP A 123 -8.50 -1.08 8.41
CA ASP A 123 -9.14 -2.19 9.12
C ASP A 123 -10.68 -2.26 8.97
N PRO A 124 -11.44 -1.16 9.03
CA PRO A 124 -12.90 -1.21 8.90
C PRO A 124 -13.40 -1.78 7.57
N ILE A 125 -12.60 -1.63 6.52
CA ILE A 125 -12.93 -2.14 5.18
C ILE A 125 -12.26 -3.49 4.94
N ILE A 126 -11.01 -3.66 5.36
CA ILE A 126 -10.23 -4.86 5.06
C ILE A 126 -10.71 -6.08 5.86
N ASN A 127 -10.96 -5.95 7.16
CA ASN A 127 -11.33 -7.07 8.02
C ASN A 127 -12.57 -7.85 7.52
N PRO A 128 -13.71 -7.20 7.21
CA PRO A 128 -14.87 -7.93 6.69
C PRO A 128 -14.57 -8.62 5.35
N ILE A 129 -13.78 -7.98 4.47
CA ILE A 129 -13.39 -8.59 3.18
C ILE A 129 -12.59 -9.88 3.40
N ILE A 130 -11.63 -9.87 4.32
CA ILE A 130 -10.82 -11.05 4.64
C ILE A 130 -11.71 -12.17 5.19
N THR A 131 -12.58 -11.87 6.16
CA THR A 131 -13.51 -12.87 6.73
C THR A 131 -14.39 -13.51 5.67
N TYR A 132 -14.93 -12.72 4.73
CA TYR A 132 -15.72 -13.26 3.62
C TYR A 132 -14.88 -14.08 2.64
N SER A 133 -13.66 -13.64 2.35
CA SER A 133 -12.72 -14.38 1.49
C SER A 133 -12.42 -15.75 2.09
N GLU A 134 -12.03 -15.82 3.36
CA GLU A 134 -11.72 -17.07 4.05
C GLU A 134 -12.92 -18.04 4.09
N ALA A 135 -14.13 -17.51 4.33
CA ALA A 135 -15.35 -18.33 4.35
C ALA A 135 -15.67 -18.95 2.98
N ILE A 136 -15.32 -18.29 1.88
CA ILE A 136 -15.55 -18.79 0.52
C ILE A 136 -14.45 -19.77 0.09
N PHE A 137 -13.23 -19.53 0.56
CA PHE A 137 -12.02 -20.19 0.08
C PHE A 137 -11.45 -21.25 1.04
N SER A 138 -12.17 -21.58 2.11
CA SER A 138 -11.73 -22.51 3.16
C SER A 138 -11.39 -23.93 2.69
N GLU A 139 -11.82 -24.33 1.49
CA GLU A 139 -11.54 -25.66 0.92
C GLU A 139 -10.44 -25.67 -0.16
N SER A 140 -9.81 -24.53 -0.44
CA SER A 140 -8.84 -24.38 -1.54
C SER A 140 -7.39 -24.33 -1.02
N PRO A 141 -6.58 -25.39 -1.18
CA PRO A 141 -5.22 -25.48 -0.64
C PRO A 141 -4.18 -24.54 -1.31
N GLU A 142 -4.56 -23.78 -2.33
CA GLU A 142 -3.66 -22.88 -3.09
C GLU A 142 -3.64 -21.43 -2.57
N ILE A 143 -4.39 -21.10 -1.51
CA ILE A 143 -4.60 -19.70 -1.11
C ILE A 143 -3.79 -19.41 0.15
N ALA A 144 -2.72 -18.64 -0.05
CA ALA A 144 -1.83 -18.21 1.01
C ALA A 144 -2.54 -17.27 1.99
N SER A 145 -2.42 -17.52 3.29
CA SER A 145 -3.00 -16.68 4.35
C SER A 145 -2.35 -15.29 4.35
N LEU A 146 -3.15 -14.23 4.38
CA LEU A 146 -2.65 -12.85 4.33
C LEU A 146 -1.73 -12.53 5.53
N PRO A 147 -0.59 -11.85 5.32
CA PRO A 147 0.27 -11.45 6.41
C PRO A 147 -0.44 -10.36 7.23
N THR A 148 -1.01 -10.74 8.36
CA THR A 148 -1.60 -9.81 9.33
C THR A 148 -0.48 -9.23 10.19
N VAL A 149 -0.49 -7.93 10.52
CA VAL A 149 0.53 -7.28 11.39
C VAL A 149 0.69 -8.01 12.74
N THR A 150 -0.39 -8.63 13.22
CA THR A 150 -0.41 -9.50 14.39
C THR A 150 0.53 -10.69 14.28
N ASP A 151 0.74 -11.23 13.09
CA ASP A 151 1.57 -12.41 12.85
C ASP A 151 3.07 -12.08 12.98
N LEU A 152 3.47 -10.87 12.58
CA LEU A 152 4.83 -10.37 12.80
C LEU A 152 5.13 -10.15 14.29
N ASN A 153 4.19 -9.54 15.01
CA ASN A 153 4.35 -9.32 16.46
C ASN A 153 4.35 -10.65 17.24
N THR A 154 3.52 -11.60 16.85
CA THR A 154 3.47 -12.93 17.50
C THR A 154 4.76 -13.69 17.25
N LYS A 155 5.30 -13.65 16.02
CA LYS A 155 6.60 -14.25 15.69
C LYS A 155 7.74 -13.60 16.46
N ILE A 156 7.79 -12.27 16.52
CA ILE A 156 8.82 -11.55 17.29
C ILE A 156 8.76 -11.91 18.79
N VAL A 157 7.57 -11.98 19.39
CA VAL A 157 7.39 -12.37 20.80
C VAL A 157 7.80 -13.83 21.01
N ALA A 158 7.47 -14.73 20.09
CA ALA A 158 7.90 -16.13 20.17
C ALA A 158 9.43 -16.25 20.13
N TYR A 159 10.12 -15.53 19.23
CA TYR A 159 11.58 -15.51 19.20
C TYR A 159 12.19 -14.89 20.46
N ALA A 160 11.61 -13.80 20.97
CA ALA A 160 12.09 -13.16 22.19
C ALA A 160 11.99 -14.11 23.40
N ASN A 161 10.90 -14.88 23.50
CA ASN A 161 10.71 -15.86 24.58
C ASN A 161 11.66 -17.05 24.46
N ILE A 162 11.94 -17.54 23.25
CA ILE A 162 12.91 -18.62 23.04
C ILE A 162 14.32 -18.15 23.41
N LEU A 163 14.70 -16.95 22.99
CA LEU A 163 16.02 -16.39 23.30
C LEU A 163 16.20 -16.07 24.79
N SER A 164 15.14 -15.60 25.47
CA SER A 164 15.21 -15.37 26.92
C SER A 164 15.34 -16.68 27.71
N ASP A 165 14.60 -17.72 27.31
CA ASP A 165 14.63 -19.04 27.94
C ASP A 165 15.96 -19.78 27.68
N GLU A 166 16.62 -19.51 26.55
CA GLU A 166 17.95 -20.02 26.24
C GLU A 166 19.06 -19.25 26.99
N TYR A 167 18.89 -17.94 27.19
CA TYR A 167 19.79 -17.12 28.00
C TYR A 167 19.78 -17.52 29.48
N GLU A 168 18.61 -17.76 30.08
CA GLU A 168 18.48 -18.22 31.47
C GLU A 168 19.14 -19.60 31.67
N ARG A 169 18.97 -20.53 30.71
CA ARG A 169 19.61 -21.86 30.75
C ARG A 169 21.14 -21.78 30.60
N PHE A 170 21.64 -20.81 29.84
CA PHE A 170 23.08 -20.55 29.74
C PHE A 170 23.66 -20.04 31.08
N LEU A 171 22.92 -19.20 31.80
CA LEU A 171 23.31 -18.72 33.13
C LEU A 171 23.27 -19.83 34.19
N ASP A 172 22.36 -20.79 34.06
CA ASP A 172 22.23 -21.95 34.97
C ASP A 172 23.24 -23.09 34.66
N GLY A 173 24.05 -22.94 33.60
CA GLY A 173 25.12 -23.88 33.25
C GLY A 173 24.65 -25.21 32.66
N ASP A 174 23.38 -25.32 32.26
CA ASP A 174 22.83 -26.52 31.61
C ASP A 174 22.99 -26.46 30.08
N TYR A 175 24.13 -26.94 29.60
CA TYR A 175 24.49 -26.94 28.17
C TYR A 175 24.03 -28.20 27.42
N ARG A 176 23.27 -29.11 28.04
CA ARG A 176 23.02 -30.45 27.47
C ARG A 176 22.04 -30.46 26.31
N ASN A 177 21.18 -29.45 26.20
CA ASN A 177 20.11 -29.35 25.20
C ASN A 177 19.90 -27.91 24.69
N LEU A 178 20.98 -27.13 24.49
CA LEU A 178 20.88 -25.86 23.77
C LEU A 178 20.46 -26.14 22.33
N HIS A 179 19.44 -25.44 21.84
CA HIS A 179 18.99 -25.63 20.47
C HIS A 179 20.07 -25.05 19.54
N PRO A 180 20.63 -25.83 18.59
CA PRO A 180 21.61 -25.27 17.69
C PRO A 180 20.96 -24.14 16.88
N LEU A 181 21.59 -22.97 16.77
CA LEU A 181 21.09 -21.83 15.97
C LEU A 181 20.77 -22.17 14.50
N LYS A 182 21.18 -23.35 14.02
CA LYS A 182 20.77 -23.94 12.74
C LYS A 182 19.33 -24.46 12.73
N GLU A 183 18.79 -24.93 13.86
CA GLU A 183 17.41 -25.43 13.97
C GLU A 183 16.38 -24.30 13.90
N VAL A 184 16.67 -23.14 14.47
CA VAL A 184 15.82 -21.94 14.37
C VAL A 184 15.64 -21.52 12.91
N LYS A 185 16.69 -21.65 12.10
CA LYS A 185 16.65 -21.40 10.64
C LYS A 185 15.91 -22.49 9.86
N SER A 186 15.74 -23.70 10.42
CA SER A 186 14.95 -24.76 9.78
C SER A 186 13.46 -24.71 10.09
N ILE A 187 13.05 -24.04 11.18
CA ILE A 187 11.64 -23.70 11.43
C ILE A 187 11.13 -22.74 10.34
N GLU A 188 11.98 -21.79 9.92
CA GLU A 188 11.72 -20.87 8.77
C GLU A 188 11.41 -21.60 7.45
N ILE A 189 11.93 -22.82 7.26
CA ILE A 189 11.79 -23.58 6.00
C ILE A 189 10.67 -24.63 6.07
N LYS A 190 10.35 -25.16 7.26
CA LYS A 190 9.38 -26.24 7.42
C LYS A 190 7.94 -25.76 7.59
N GLU A 191 7.74 -24.51 8.00
CA GLU A 191 6.42 -23.89 8.17
C GLU A 191 5.98 -23.08 6.93
N ASN A 192 6.85 -23.02 5.91
CA ASN A 192 6.56 -22.46 4.58
C ASN A 192 6.31 -23.58 3.54
N ARG A 193 5.72 -24.70 3.99
CA ARG A 193 5.28 -25.84 3.18
C ARG A 193 3.84 -26.21 3.51
#